data_AF-A0A537III9-F1
#
_entry.id   AF-A0A537III9-F1
#
_cell.length_a   1.000
_cell.length_b   1.000
_cell.length_c   1.000
_cell.angle_alpha   90.00
_cell.angle_beta   90.00
_cell.angle_gamma   90.00
#
_symmetry.space_group_name_H-M   'P 1'
#
loop_
_entity.id
_entity.type
_entity.pdbx_description
1 polymer ?
#
loop_
_entity_poly.entity_id
_entity_poly.type
_entity_poly.pdbx_seq_one_letter_code
_entity_poly.pdbx_strand_id
1 'polypeptide(L)'
;MKQTFWLLDLNHETYEGKSSIWLWGITHEGKRVLVIDNNYRAYFYLLPRKDQDPEELRKKLEAEKPHPSIENATIEKKKLLCTRNAEKNWR
;
A
#
# COMPACT_ATOMS: atom_id res chain seq x y z
N MET A 1 -7.49 -2.04 -22.50
CA MET A 1 -7.80 -0.68 -23.02
C MET A 1 -6.80 0.29 -22.41
N LYS A 2 -6.25 1.22 -23.18
CA LYS A 2 -5.28 2.23 -22.69
C LYS A 2 -5.95 3.60 -22.76
N GLN A 3 -5.96 4.34 -21.65
CA GLN A 3 -6.55 5.68 -21.57
C GLN A 3 -5.51 6.64 -20.99
N THR A 4 -5.36 7.81 -21.60
CA THR A 4 -4.51 8.91 -21.08
C THR A 4 -5.42 9.99 -20.51
N PHE A 5 -5.09 10.46 -19.31
CA PHE A 5 -5.81 11.52 -18.60
C PHE A 5 -4.90 12.14 -17.55
N TRP A 6 -5.24 13.33 -17.06
CA TRP A 6 -4.59 13.91 -15.88
C TRP A 6 -5.29 13.43 -14.62
N LEU A 7 -4.53 12.81 -13.73
CA LEU A 7 -4.99 12.43 -12.40
C LEU A 7 -5.18 13.70 -11.56
N LEU A 8 -6.36 13.85 -10.96
CA LEU A 8 -6.71 15.00 -10.12
C LEU A 8 -6.77 14.62 -8.64
N ASP A 9 -7.37 13.47 -8.33
CA ASP A 9 -7.53 13.00 -6.97
C ASP A 9 -7.66 11.48 -6.93
N LEU A 10 -7.47 10.89 -5.74
CA LEU A 10 -7.61 9.47 -5.51
C LEU A 10 -8.33 9.16 -4.19
N ASN A 11 -9.15 8.12 -4.20
CA ASN A 11 -9.83 7.60 -3.01
C ASN A 11 -9.58 6.10 -2.87
N HIS A 12 -9.50 5.65 -1.62
CA HIS A 12 -9.62 4.24 -1.29
C HIS A 12 -11.04 3.98 -0.82
N GLU A 13 -11.74 3.08 -1.52
CA GLU A 13 -13.14 2.78 -1.26
C GLU A 13 -13.39 1.28 -1.16
N THR A 14 -14.47 0.91 -0.48
CA THR A 14 -15.00 -0.45 -0.55
C THR A 14 -16.10 -0.51 -1.60
N TYR A 15 -15.80 -1.11 -2.76
CA TYR A 15 -16.74 -1.25 -3.87
C TYR A 15 -16.94 -2.73 -4.19
N GLU A 16 -18.21 -3.17 -4.27
CA GLU A 16 -18.59 -4.59 -4.47
C GLU A 16 -17.92 -5.55 -3.46
N GLY A 17 -17.73 -5.11 -2.21
CA GLY A 17 -17.11 -5.90 -1.16
C GLY A 17 -15.59 -6.07 -1.31
N LYS A 18 -14.96 -5.35 -2.24
CA LYS A 18 -13.51 -5.34 -2.45
C LYS A 18 -12.93 -3.96 -2.20
N SER A 19 -11.66 -3.95 -1.80
CA SER A 19 -10.85 -2.74 -1.69
C SER A 19 -10.54 -2.23 -3.10
N SER A 20 -10.93 -1.00 -3.39
CA SER A 20 -10.81 -0.38 -4.72
C SER A 20 -10.12 0.98 -4.63
N ILE A 21 -9.26 1.27 -5.60
CA ILE A 21 -8.68 2.60 -5.77
C ILE A 21 -9.42 3.31 -6.89
N TRP A 22 -9.97 4.47 -6.57
CA TRP A 22 -10.68 5.32 -7.50
C TRP A 22 -9.75 6.45 -7.92
N LEU A 23 -9.54 6.58 -9.22
CA LEU A 23 -8.68 7.59 -9.84
C LEU A 23 -9.56 8.56 -10.60
N TRP A 24 -9.69 9.77 -10.06
CA TRP A 24 -10.45 10.85 -10.68
C TRP A 24 -9.56 11.63 -11.62
N GLY A 25 -10.06 11.95 -12.79
CA GLY A 25 -9.27 12.67 -13.77
C GLY A 25 -10.05 13.41 -14.83
N ILE A 26 -9.30 14.06 -15.72
CA ILE A 26 -9.82 14.73 -16.90
C ILE A 26 -9.02 14.28 -18.14
N THR A 27 -9.71 13.99 -19.25
CA THR A 27 -9.07 13.62 -20.54
C THR A 27 -8.54 14.85 -21.28
N HIS A 28 -7.80 14.65 -22.38
CA HIS A 28 -7.28 15.75 -23.18
C HIS A 28 -8.37 16.72 -23.68
N GLU A 29 -9.56 16.18 -23.96
CA GLU A 29 -10.73 16.91 -24.45
C GLU A 29 -11.53 17.59 -23.32
N GLY A 30 -11.03 17.59 -22.08
CA GLY A 30 -11.70 18.23 -20.95
C GLY A 30 -12.84 17.40 -20.34
N LYS A 31 -12.98 16.12 -20.70
CA LYS A 31 -14.03 15.24 -20.15
C LYS A 31 -13.59 14.64 -18.81
N ARG A 32 -14.50 14.59 -17.83
CA ARG A 32 -14.26 13.90 -16.57
C ARG A 32 -14.19 12.39 -16.79
N VAL A 33 -13.24 11.73 -16.13
CA VAL A 33 -13.07 10.28 -16.15
C VAL A 33 -12.89 9.76 -14.73
N LEU A 34 -13.47 8.59 -14.45
CA LEU A 34 -13.23 7.80 -13.25
C LEU A 34 -12.68 6.45 -13.69
N VAL A 35 -11.49 6.10 -13.21
CA VAL A 35 -10.91 4.77 -13.37
C VAL A 35 -10.96 4.07 -12.02
N ILE A 36 -11.58 2.89 -11.99
CA ILE A 36 -11.68 2.07 -10.78
C ILE A 36 -10.74 0.87 -10.93
N ASP A 37 -9.76 0.76 -10.03
CA ASP A 37 -8.91 -0.41 -9.90
C ASP A 37 -9.37 -1.27 -8.71
N ASN A 38 -9.99 -2.41 -9.01
CA ASN A 38 -10.47 -3.39 -8.04
C ASN A 38 -9.42 -4.47 -7.68
N ASN A 39 -8.21 -4.39 -8.25
CA ASN A 39 -7.13 -5.33 -7.99
C ASN A 39 -6.14 -4.82 -6.94
N TYR A 40 -6.42 -3.67 -6.33
CA TYR A 40 -5.58 -3.13 -5.28
C TYR A 40 -5.62 -4.01 -4.04
N ARG A 41 -4.45 -4.53 -3.67
CA ARG A 41 -4.24 -5.28 -2.42
C ARG A 41 -3.60 -4.34 -1.41
N ALA A 42 -4.29 -4.10 -0.31
CA ALA A 42 -3.74 -3.31 0.78
C ALA A 42 -2.49 -4.01 1.34
N TYR A 43 -1.42 -3.23 1.57
CA TYR A 43 -0.19 -3.70 2.17
C TYR A 43 0.32 -2.68 3.18
N PHE A 44 1.15 -3.14 4.11
CA PHE A 44 1.84 -2.30 5.06
C PHE A 44 3.27 -2.82 5.24
N TYR A 45 4.15 -1.95 5.74
CA TYR A 45 5.50 -2.35 6.07
C TYR A 45 5.60 -2.70 7.55
N LEU A 46 6.21 -3.84 7.82
CA LEU A 46 6.67 -4.21 9.16
C LEU A 46 8.17 -3.93 9.21
N LEU A 47 8.60 -3.12 10.18
CA LEU A 47 10.01 -2.89 10.43
C LEU A 47 10.50 -3.90 11.49
N PRO A 48 11.41 -4.83 11.15
CA PRO A 48 11.97 -5.75 12.13
C PRO A 48 12.72 -5.00 13.23
N ARG A 49 12.75 -5.58 14.44
CA ARG A 49 13.64 -5.09 15.50
C ARG A 49 15.11 -5.27 15.10
N LYS A 50 16.02 -4.49 15.69
CA LYS A 50 17.45 -4.48 15.32
C LYS A 50 18.13 -5.86 15.37
N ASP A 51 17.67 -6.70 16.28
CA ASP A 51 18.16 -8.04 16.59
C ASP A 51 17.35 -9.16 15.94
N GLN A 52 16.32 -8.82 15.16
CA GLN A 52 15.42 -9.78 14.56
C GLN A 52 15.82 -10.08 13.11
N ASP A 53 16.02 -11.36 12.80
CA ASP A 53 16.25 -11.79 11.43
C ASP A 53 14.96 -11.65 10.58
N PRO A 54 14.99 -10.92 9.45
CA PRO A 54 13.81 -10.72 8.61
C PRO A 54 13.26 -12.01 7.98
N GLU A 55 14.11 -12.99 7.70
CA GLU A 55 13.69 -14.24 7.06
C GLU A 55 13.01 -15.17 8.06
N GLU A 56 13.54 -15.27 9.29
CA GLU A 56 12.85 -15.95 10.39
C GLU A 56 11.49 -15.32 10.70
N LEU A 57 11.41 -13.99 10.75
CA LEU A 57 10.15 -13.27 10.96
C LEU A 57 9.15 -13.55 9.84
N ARG A 58 9.58 -13.51 8.58
CA ARG A 58 8.72 -13.83 7.43
C ARG A 58 8.15 -15.25 7.52
N LYS A 59 9.00 -16.25 7.77
CA LYS A 59 8.56 -17.65 7.93
C LYS A 59 7.56 -17.82 9.06
N LYS A 60 7.78 -17.12 10.19
CA LYS A 60 6.86 -17.12 11.32
C LYS A 60 5.48 -16.55 10.93
N LEU A 61 5.44 -15.42 10.22
CA LEU A 61 4.19 -14.82 9.76
C LEU A 61 3.42 -15.72 8.77
N GLU A 62 4.13 -16.37 7.85
CA GLU A 62 3.54 -17.32 6.89
C GLU A 62 2.98 -18.57 7.58
N ALA A 63 3.62 -19.04 8.66
CA ALA A 63 3.21 -20.20 9.44
C ALA A 63 2.04 -19.90 10.39
N GLU A 64 2.13 -18.81 11.17
CA GLU A 64 1.14 -18.46 12.19
C GLU A 64 -0.13 -17.86 11.60
N LYS A 65 -0.05 -17.22 10.42
CA LYS A 65 -1.16 -16.49 9.78
C LYS A 65 -1.97 -15.66 10.78
N PRO A 66 -1.34 -14.66 11.43
CA PRO A 66 -1.93 -13.97 12.58
C PRO A 66 -3.22 -13.20 12.27
N HIS A 67 -3.51 -12.96 10.99
CA HIS A 67 -4.78 -12.38 10.56
C HIS A 67 -5.23 -13.02 9.23
N PRO A 68 -6.52 -13.38 9.07
CA PRO A 68 -7.01 -14.08 7.87
C PRO A 68 -6.89 -13.27 6.58
N SER A 69 -6.76 -11.94 6.67
CA SER A 69 -6.58 -11.06 5.50
C SER A 69 -5.13 -10.92 5.02
N ILE A 70 -4.14 -11.48 5.74
CA ILE A 70 -2.74 -11.44 5.31
C ILE A 70 -2.53 -12.58 4.31
N GLU A 71 -2.39 -12.23 3.03
CA GLU A 71 -2.20 -13.21 1.96
C GLU A 71 -0.74 -13.65 1.81
N ASN A 72 0.21 -12.73 1.95
CA ASN A 72 1.62 -12.99 1.74
C ASN A 72 2.50 -12.02 2.55
N ALA A 73 3.76 -12.41 2.78
CA ALA A 73 4.80 -11.56 3.34
C ALA A 73 6.03 -11.59 2.43
N THR A 74 6.60 -10.43 2.13
CA THR A 74 7.81 -10.28 1.31
C THR A 74 8.81 -9.38 2.00
N ILE A 75 10.11 -9.64 1.80
CA ILE A 75 11.18 -8.82 2.35
C ILE A 75 11.59 -7.78 1.30
N GLU A 76 11.50 -6.52 1.68
CA GLU A 76 11.78 -5.37 0.82
C GLU A 76 12.91 -4.53 1.41
N LYS A 77 13.94 -4.21 0.62
CA LYS A 77 14.96 -3.22 1.01
C LYS A 77 14.50 -1.83 0.59
N LYS A 78 14.08 -1.00 1.54
CA LYS A 78 13.67 0.39 1.29
C LYS A 78 14.62 1.36 1.98
N LYS A 79 14.94 2.46 1.29
CA LYS A 79 15.65 3.60 1.89
C LYS A 79 14.63 4.48 2.59
N LEU A 80 14.88 4.84 3.85
CA LEU A 80 14.09 5.87 4.53
C LEU A 80 14.37 7.21 3.83
N LEU A 81 13.38 7.75 3.11
CA LEU A 81 13.56 8.98 2.33
C LEU A 81 13.53 10.25 3.21
N CYS A 82 13.11 10.15 4.47
CA CYS A 82 13.10 11.26 5.41
C CYS A 82 13.73 10.83 6.74
N THR A 83 15.02 11.12 6.93
CA THR A 83 15.63 11.14 8.27
C THR A 83 15.38 12.52 8.87
N ARG A 84 14.21 12.74 9.47
CA ARG A 84 14.17 13.72 10.57
C ARG A 84 14.80 13.02 11.76
N ASN A 85 15.83 13.62 12.35
CA ASN A 85 16.36 13.21 13.65
C ASN A 85 15.19 13.09 14.63
N ALA A 86 14.65 11.88 14.79
CA ALA A 86 13.55 11.57 15.69
C ALA A 86 14.05 11.35 17.11
N GLU A 87 15.12 12.04 17.50
CA GLU A 87 15.42 12.32 18.90
C GLU A 87 14.59 13.53 19.31
N LYS A 88 13.28 13.34 19.50
CA LYS A 88 12.47 14.23 20.32
C LYS A 88 11.21 13.49 20.77
N ASN A 89 11.38 12.83 21.91
CA ASN A 89 10.41 12.68 23.00
C ASN A 89 8.94 12.68 22.57
N TRP A 90 8.40 11.50 22.27
CA TRP A 90 6.98 11.26 22.50
C TRP A 90 6.81 10.89 23.98
N ARG A 91 6.46 11.88 24.80
CA ARG A 91 5.89 11.69 26.14
C ARG A 91 4.38 11.65 26.03
#